data_AF-A0A975GGF8-F1
#
_entry.id   AF-A0A975GGF8-F1
#
_cell.length_a   1.000
_cell.length_b   1.000
_cell.length_c   1.000
_cell.angle_alpha   90.00
_cell.angle_beta   90.00
_cell.angle_gamma   90.00
#
_symmetry.space_group_name_H-M   'P 1'
#
loop_
_entity.id
_entity.type
_entity.pdbx_description
1 polymer ?
#
loop_
_entity_poly.entity_id
_entity_poly.type
_entity_poly.pdbx_seq_one_letter_code
_entity_poly.pdbx_strand_id
1 'polypeptide(L)'
;MKFEWDENKNLENIKKHGISFEISQKAFLDAHRIIAEDIKHSNENEKRYFCFGKIDNDIITVRFTIRDKNIRIFGSGIWREGRKKYEEKNQL
;
A
#
# COMPACT_ATOMS: atom_id res chain seq x y z
N MET A 1 4.35 13.49 -6.93
CA MET A 1 3.78 12.14 -7.16
C MET A 1 2.27 12.29 -7.17
N LYS A 2 1.56 11.72 -8.14
CA LYS A 2 0.09 11.76 -8.16
C LYS A 2 -0.44 10.38 -7.79
N PHE A 3 -1.51 10.37 -6.99
CA PHE A 3 -2.21 9.16 -6.61
C PHE A 3 -3.58 9.13 -7.30
N GLU A 4 -3.99 7.94 -7.71
CA GLU A 4 -5.28 7.69 -8.31
C GLU A 4 -5.87 6.38 -7.76
N TRP A 5 -7.19 6.27 -7.78
CA TRP A 5 -7.92 5.07 -7.45
C TRP A 5 -9.33 5.14 -8.04
N ASP A 6 -10.06 4.03 -7.93
CA ASP A 6 -11.50 4.00 -8.19
C ASP A 6 -12.24 4.27 -6.87
N GLU A 7 -13.19 5.21 -6.86
CA GLU A 7 -13.92 5.58 -5.64
C GLU A 7 -14.78 4.44 -5.08
N ASN A 8 -15.36 3.59 -5.92
CA ASN A 8 -16.09 2.42 -5.43
C ASN A 8 -15.12 1.47 -4.72
N LYS A 9 -13.90 1.30 -5.24
CA LYS A 9 -12.85 0.53 -4.57
C LYS A 9 -12.42 1.17 -3.24
N ASN A 10 -12.36 2.50 -3.16
CA ASN A 10 -12.05 3.20 -1.92
C ASN A 10 -13.14 2.93 -0.86
N LEU A 11 -14.41 3.08 -1.23
CA LEU A 11 -15.54 2.81 -0.35
C LEU A 11 -15.59 1.35 0.11
N GLU A 12 -15.35 0.38 -0.79
CA GLU A 12 -15.21 -1.03 -0.44
C GLU A 12 -14.06 -1.27 0.54
N ASN A 13 -12.93 -0.62 0.33
CA ASN A 13 -11.76 -0.74 1.19
C ASN A 13 -12.02 -0.16 2.59
N ILE A 14 -12.65 1.01 2.69
CA ILE A 14 -13.05 1.62 3.96
C ILE A 14 -13.99 0.67 4.72
N LYS A 15 -15.01 0.11 4.06
CA LYS A 15 -15.94 -0.84 4.70
C LYS A 15 -15.22 -2.08 5.23
N LYS A 16 -14.22 -2.58 4.50
CA LYS A 16 -13.52 -3.82 4.84
C LYS A 16 -12.38 -3.64 5.84
N HIS A 17 -11.67 -2.51 5.78
CA HIS A 17 -10.40 -2.31 6.46
C HIS A 17 -10.36 -1.05 7.34
N GLY A 18 -11.41 -0.22 7.33
CA GLY A 18 -11.50 0.99 8.15
C GLY A 18 -10.58 2.13 7.72
N ILE A 19 -9.88 2.01 6.58
CA ILE A 19 -8.93 3.00 6.10
C ILE A 19 -9.22 3.38 4.65
N SER A 20 -9.18 4.69 4.37
CA SER A 20 -9.36 5.23 3.03
C SER A 20 -8.03 5.26 2.26
N PHE A 21 -8.11 5.33 0.94
CA PHE A 21 -6.94 5.47 0.08
C PHE A 21 -6.26 6.82 0.25
N GLU A 22 -6.99 7.89 0.56
CA GLU A 22 -6.45 9.20 0.90
C GLU A 22 -5.53 9.11 2.12
N ILE A 23 -5.97 8.45 3.20
CA ILE A 23 -5.12 8.25 4.38
C ILE A 23 -3.96 7.31 4.05
N SER A 24 -4.20 6.28 3.25
CA SER A 24 -3.18 5.29 2.87
C SER A 24 -1.99 5.90 2.11
N GLN A 25 -2.15 7.07 1.48
CA GLN A 25 -1.03 7.80 0.87
C GLN A 25 0.07 8.14 1.87
N LYS A 26 -0.29 8.33 3.16
CA LYS A 26 0.68 8.66 4.21
C LYS A 26 1.73 7.55 4.40
N ALA A 27 1.42 6.28 4.07
CA ALA A 27 2.39 5.19 4.11
C ALA A 27 3.58 5.43 3.15
N PHE A 28 3.39 6.21 2.08
CA PHE A 28 4.47 6.58 1.15
C PHE A 28 5.36 7.71 1.68
N LEU A 29 4.90 8.45 2.70
CA LEU A 29 5.65 9.51 3.36
C LEU A 29 6.53 9.00 4.50
N ASP A 30 6.28 7.78 4.95
CA ASP A 30 7.14 7.12 5.92
C ASP A 30 8.57 6.96 5.36
N ALA A 31 9.54 7.48 6.11
CA ALA A 31 10.97 7.41 5.76
C ALA A 31 11.51 5.97 5.81
N HIS A 32 10.87 5.12 6.60
CA HIS A 32 11.21 3.71 6.81
C HIS A 32 10.36 2.76 5.97
N ARG A 33 9.55 3.30 5.05
CA ARG A 33 8.68 2.49 4.20
C ARG A 33 9.47 1.47 3.39
N ILE A 34 8.82 0.35 3.09
CA ILE A 34 9.37 -0.70 2.25
C ILE A 34 8.47 -0.88 1.05
N ILE A 35 9.07 -0.79 -0.14
CA ILE A 35 8.42 -1.17 -1.38
C ILE A 35 8.87 -2.58 -1.75
N ALA A 36 7.90 -3.47 -2.00
CA ALA A 36 8.15 -4.85 -2.41
C ALA A 36 7.28 -5.20 -3.62
N GLU A 37 7.82 -5.96 -4.57
CA GLU A 37 7.06 -6.45 -5.72
C GLU A 37 6.13 -7.60 -5.29
N ASP A 38 4.88 -7.55 -5.74
CA ASP A 38 3.91 -8.63 -5.60
C ASP A 38 4.10 -9.61 -6.76
N ILE A 39 5.17 -10.41 -6.70
CA ILE A 39 5.55 -11.35 -7.77
C ILE A 39 4.40 -12.28 -8.13
N LYS A 40 3.58 -12.68 -7.15
CA LYS A 40 2.47 -13.61 -7.34
C LYS A 40 1.36 -13.04 -8.22
N HIS A 41 1.12 -11.73 -8.16
CA HIS A 41 0.03 -11.07 -8.89
C HIS A 41 0.52 -10.12 -9.98
N SER A 42 1.83 -9.97 -10.14
CA SER A 42 2.45 -9.23 -11.23
C SER A 42 2.52 -10.10 -12.48
N ASN A 43 2.36 -9.48 -13.65
CA ASN A 43 2.59 -10.11 -14.95
C ASN A 43 3.42 -9.18 -15.85
N GLU A 44 3.73 -9.63 -17.06
CA GLU A 44 4.57 -8.88 -18.02
C GLU A 44 4.02 -7.48 -18.36
N ASN A 45 2.70 -7.31 -18.31
CA ASN A 45 2.01 -6.08 -18.70
C ASN A 45 1.63 -5.19 -17.50
N GLU A 46 1.47 -5.75 -16.30
CA GLU A 46 1.08 -5.02 -15.09
C GLU A 46 1.88 -5.49 -13.87
N LYS A 47 2.87 -4.68 -13.47
CA LYS A 47 3.60 -4.88 -12.22
C LYS A 47 2.79 -4.35 -11.03
N ARG A 48 2.75 -5.13 -9.96
CA ARG A 48 2.04 -4.80 -8.72
C ARG A 48 3.02 -4.78 -7.56
N TYR A 49 2.75 -3.91 -6.61
CA TYR A 49 3.64 -3.63 -5.50
C TYR A 49 2.87 -3.52 -4.19
N PHE A 50 3.59 -3.80 -3.11
CA PHE A 50 3.23 -3.45 -1.75
C PHE A 50 4.07 -2.26 -1.31
N CYS A 51 3.44 -1.32 -0.62
CA CYS A 51 4.11 -0.34 0.25
C CYS A 51 3.74 -0.70 1.68
N PHE A 52 4.72 -1.10 2.47
CA PHE A 52 4.58 -1.25 3.92
C PHE A 52 5.08 0.05 4.55
N GLY A 53 4.20 0.81 5.17
CA GLY A 53 4.56 2.07 5.79
C GLY A 53 3.78 2.31 7.08
N LYS A 54 4.43 2.97 8.03
CA LYS A 54 3.83 3.36 9.29
C LYS A 54 2.96 4.59 9.09
N ILE A 55 1.71 4.51 9.56
CA ILE A 55 0.78 5.63 9.66
C ILE A 55 0.38 5.71 11.14
N ASP A 56 0.74 6.82 11.78
CA ASP A 56 0.60 7.00 13.23
C ASP A 56 1.26 5.83 14.00
N ASN A 57 0.48 4.95 14.61
CA ASN A 57 0.99 3.79 15.37
C ASN A 57 0.85 2.44 14.66
N ASP A 58 0.22 2.40 13.48
CA ASP A 58 -0.04 1.17 12.75
C ASP A 58 0.83 1.05 11.49
N ILE A 59 1.15 -0.19 11.13
CA ILE A 59 1.84 -0.50 9.87
C ILE A 59 0.79 -0.89 8.84
N ILE A 60 0.61 -0.04 7.84
CA ILE A 60 -0.36 -0.21 6.78
C ILE A 60 0.34 -0.78 5.55
N THR A 61 -0.28 -1.83 5.00
CA THR A 61 0.09 -2.35 3.69
C THR A 61 -0.79 -1.68 2.65
N VAL A 62 -0.18 -1.02 1.66
CA VAL A 62 -0.86 -0.46 0.50
C VAL A 62 -0.49 -1.26 -0.74
N ARG A 63 -1.48 -1.73 -1.48
CA ARG A 63 -1.34 -2.42 -2.77
C ARG A 63 -1.53 -1.42 -3.90
N PHE A 64 -0.56 -1.35 -4.78
CA PHE A 64 -0.56 -0.37 -5.86
C PHE A 64 0.13 -0.88 -7.12
N THR A 65 -0.15 -0.18 -8.23
CA THR A 65 0.59 -0.29 -9.49
C THR A 65 1.02 1.10 -9.94
N ILE A 66 1.94 1.16 -10.89
CA ILE A 66 2.42 2.41 -11.48
C ILE A 66 1.92 2.47 -12.93
N ARG A 67 1.14 3.49 -13.27
CA ARG A 67 0.64 3.75 -14.63
C ARG A 67 0.90 5.20 -15.00
N ASP A 68 1.53 5.46 -16.13
CA ASP A 68 1.83 6.84 -16.60
C ASP A 68 2.49 7.75 -15.55
N LYS A 69 3.37 7.17 -14.71
CA LYS A 69 4.04 7.82 -13.57
C LYS A 69 3.14 8.16 -12.36
N ASN A 70 1.87 7.74 -12.37
CA ASN A 70 0.94 7.82 -11.25
C ASN A 70 0.97 6.53 -10.42
N ILE A 71 0.75 6.66 -9.10
CA ILE A 71 0.47 5.51 -8.24
C ILE A 71 -1.03 5.25 -8.25
N ARG A 72 -1.43 4.08 -8.74
CA ARG A 72 -2.80 3.61 -8.63
C ARG A 72 -2.96 2.71 -7.42
N ILE A 73 -3.65 3.18 -6.39
CA ILE A 73 -3.99 2.38 -5.21
C ILE A 73 -5.25 1.56 -5.52
N PHE A 74 -5.21 0.28 -5.19
CA PHE A 74 -6.38 -0.61 -5.36
C PHE A 74 -6.69 -1.45 -4.12
N GLY A 75 -5.98 -1.22 -3.01
CA GLY A 75 -6.30 -1.81 -1.73
C GLY A 75 -5.33 -1.39 -0.63
N SER A 76 -5.81 -1.27 0.59
CA SER A 76 -4.97 -0.99 1.75
C SER A 76 -5.56 -1.53 3.04
N GLY A 77 -4.69 -1.84 4.01
CA GLY A 77 -5.10 -2.28 5.32
C GLY A 77 -3.97 -2.90 6.13
N ILE A 78 -4.29 -3.30 7.34
CA ILE A 78 -3.36 -4.04 8.21
C ILE A 78 -3.22 -5.46 7.68
N TRP A 79 -1.98 -5.89 7.43
CA TRP A 79 -1.65 -7.25 7.05
C TRP A 79 -0.48 -7.73 7.90
N ARG A 80 -0.67 -8.84 8.63
CA ARG A 80 0.31 -9.36 9.59
C ARG A 80 1.67 -9.65 8.96
N GLU A 81 1.69 -10.24 7.76
CA GLU A 81 2.95 -10.53 7.08
C GLU A 81 3.65 -9.25 6.58
N GLY A 82 2.88 -8.27 6.10
CA GLY A 82 3.42 -6.96 5.72
C GLY A 82 4.02 -6.20 6.91
N ARG A 83 3.33 -6.25 8.05
CA ARG A 83 3.82 -5.71 9.33
C ARG A 83 5.12 -6.35 9.76
N LYS A 84 5.18 -7.69 9.77
CA LYS A 84 6.39 -8.43 10.13
C LYS A 84 7.58 -8.06 9.23
N LYS A 85 7.37 -7.99 7.90
CA LYS A 85 8.41 -7.56 6.94
C LYS A 85 8.91 -6.14 7.23
N TYR A 86 8.02 -5.26 7.67
CA TYR A 86 8.38 -3.90 8.06
C TYR A 86 9.23 -3.84 9.32
N GLU A 87 8.82 -4.56 10.36
CA GLU A 87 9.53 -4.63 11.64
C GLU A 87 10.92 -5.25 11.45
N GLU A 88 11.02 -6.39 10.77
CA GLU A 88 12.28 -7.09 10.50
C GLU A 88 13.29 -6.21 9.75
N LYS A 89 12.85 -5.50 8.71
CA LYS A 89 13.75 -4.70 7.87
C LYS A 89 14.13 -3.37 8.50
N ASN A 90 13.33 -2.85 9.43
CA ASN A 90 13.64 -1.66 10.21
C ASN A 90 14.24 -1.95 11.60
N GLN A 91 14.51 -3.23 11.91
CA GLN A 91 15.09 -3.68 13.18
C GLN A 91 14.26 -3.25 14.41
N LEU A 92 12.94 -3.34 14.30
CA LEU A 92 11.95 -3.02 15.34
C LEU A 92 11.38 -4.29 16.00
#